data_AF-A0A914QI47-F1
#
_entry.id   AF-A0A914QI47-F1
#
_cell.length_a   1.000
_cell.length_b   1.000
_cell.length_c   1.000
_cell.angle_alpha   90.00
_cell.angle_beta   90.00
_cell.angle_gamma   90.00
#
_symmetry.space_group_name_H-M   'P 1'
#
loop_
_entity.id
_entity.type
_entity.pdbx_description
1 polymer ?
#
loop_
_entity_poly.entity_id
_entity_poly.type
_entity_poly.pdbx_seq_one_letter_code
_entity_poly.pdbx_strand_id
1 'polypeptide(L)'
;MDKEPFSPPKRFNHDHKFGLRFFKSIPILFPLFYPTWEWAFLFTFVIMSLNALSEWLTNKIGLYPGQMYGVLLAKDYHEFWHIFIKGTFMYIAKTGCLAIITFVSWLLYVSFRRNVVSSLQRRYFRNNIYYRINCVDGEGIDNPDQRITQDVERVCDRLAVNIIPIFLSGPFVIAYYTYKTYQT
;
A
#
# COMPACT_ATOMS: atom_id res chain seq x y z
N MET A 1 45.51 -9.90 39.26
CA MET A 1 44.36 -10.54 38.57
C MET A 1 43.51 -9.40 38.06
N ASP A 2 43.94 -8.79 36.96
CA ASP A 2 43.26 -7.61 36.42
C ASP A 2 42.42 -8.10 35.24
N LYS A 3 41.11 -8.18 35.47
CA LYS A 3 40.14 -8.45 34.41
C LYS A 3 40.07 -7.18 33.57
N GLU A 4 40.61 -7.21 32.36
CA GLU A 4 40.37 -6.14 31.40
C GLU A 4 38.85 -5.96 31.22
N PRO A 5 38.34 -4.72 31.24
CA PRO A 5 36.92 -4.48 31.05
C PRO A 5 36.53 -4.92 29.64
N PHE A 6 35.59 -5.85 29.55
CA PHE A 6 34.98 -6.27 28.29
C PHE A 6 34.42 -5.05 27.56
N SER A 7 35.13 -4.57 26.54
CA SER A 7 34.62 -3.53 25.65
C SER A 7 33.57 -4.17 24.76
N PRO A 8 32.31 -3.70 24.76
CA PRO A 8 31.32 -4.23 23.84
C PRO A 8 31.77 -3.99 22.40
N PRO A 9 31.49 -4.92 21.46
CA PRO A 9 31.87 -4.75 20.07
C PRO A 9 31.31 -3.42 19.55
N LYS A 10 32.15 -2.68 18.81
CA LYS A 10 31.78 -1.40 18.19
C LYS A 10 30.59 -1.66 17.27
N ARG A 11 29.40 -1.22 17.69
CA ARG A 11 28.20 -1.24 16.84
C ARG A 11 28.50 -0.40 15.60
N PHE A 12 28.64 -1.06 14.45
CA PHE A 12 28.66 -0.38 13.16
C PHE A 12 27.36 0.42 13.06
N ASN A 13 27.46 1.73 13.21
CA ASN A 13 26.35 2.63 12.98
C ASN A 13 26.15 2.63 11.46
N HIS A 14 25.33 1.72 10.95
CA HIS A 14 24.92 1.75 9.56
C HIS A 14 24.23 3.09 9.34
N ASP A 15 24.91 4.01 8.67
CA ASP A 15 24.32 5.23 8.17
C ASP A 15 23.09 4.84 7.35
N HIS A 16 21.90 5.14 7.89
CA HIS A 16 20.60 4.91 7.23
C HIS A 16 20.40 5.93 6.11
N LYS A 17 21.39 6.05 5.22
CA LYS A 17 21.31 6.90 4.04
C LYS A 17 20.40 6.18 3.05
N PHE A 18 19.27 6.83 2.73
CA PHE A 18 18.44 6.47 1.58
C PHE A 18 19.29 6.58 0.31
N GLY A 19 19.96 5.48 -0.05
CA GLY A 19 20.83 5.39 -1.22
C GLY A 19 20.28 4.43 -2.27
N LEU A 20 20.94 4.39 -3.43
CA LEU A 20 20.64 3.47 -4.54
C LEU A 20 20.58 1.98 -4.13
N ARG A 21 21.21 1.61 -3.01
CA ARG A 21 21.11 0.27 -2.42
C ARG A 21 19.69 -0.09 -2.00
N PHE A 22 18.92 0.87 -1.46
CA PHE A 22 17.51 0.65 -1.10
C PHE A 22 16.68 0.27 -2.33
N PHE A 23 16.81 1.02 -3.42
CA PHE A 23 16.09 0.75 -4.67
C PHE A 23 16.51 -0.58 -5.31
N LYS A 24 17.79 -0.97 -5.21
CA LYS A 24 18.24 -2.29 -5.66
C LYS A 24 17.65 -3.45 -4.83
N SER A 25 17.29 -3.21 -3.56
CA SER A 25 16.70 -4.23 -2.68
C SER A 25 15.20 -4.47 -2.95
N ILE A 26 14.47 -3.48 -3.46
CA ILE A 26 13.03 -3.59 -3.77
C ILE A 26 12.71 -4.75 -4.74
N PRO A 27 13.36 -4.91 -5.90
CA PRO A 27 13.04 -6.00 -6.82
C PRO A 27 13.39 -7.39 -6.26
N ILE A 28 14.30 -7.48 -5.29
CA ILE A 28 14.62 -8.75 -4.59
C ILE A 28 13.48 -9.14 -3.63
N LEU A 29 12.81 -8.15 -3.03
CA LEU A 29 11.69 -8.37 -2.11
C LEU A 29 10.37 -8.65 -2.84
N PHE A 30 10.18 -8.12 -4.05
CA PHE A 30 8.97 -8.31 -4.85
C PHE A 30 8.49 -9.77 -5.00
N PRO A 31 9.34 -10.76 -5.36
CA PRO A 31 8.92 -12.16 -5.45
C PRO A 31 8.56 -12.78 -4.09
N LEU A 32 8.89 -12.12 -2.97
CA LEU A 32 8.52 -12.57 -1.63
C LEU A 32 7.07 -12.19 -1.27
N PHE A 33 6.59 -11.07 -1.78
CA PHE A 33 5.19 -10.62 -1.64
C PHE A 33 4.27 -11.38 -2.59
N TYR A 34 4.73 -11.64 -3.82
CA TYR A 34 4.02 -12.38 -4.86
C TYR A 34 4.76 -13.68 -5.24
N PRO A 35 4.82 -14.68 -4.33
CA PRO A 35 5.54 -15.93 -4.60
C PRO A 35 4.87 -16.80 -5.69
N THR A 36 3.56 -16.68 -5.87
CA THR A 36 2.71 -17.48 -6.77
C THR A 36 1.52 -16.65 -7.29
N TRP A 37 0.87 -17.09 -8.39
CA TRP A 37 -0.39 -16.52 -8.91
C TRP A 37 -1.58 -16.87 -7.99
N GLU A 38 -1.50 -16.39 -6.75
CA GLU A 38 -2.48 -16.64 -5.69
C GLU A 38 -3.43 -15.44 -5.47
N TRP A 39 -4.24 -15.53 -4.41
CA TRP A 39 -5.17 -14.51 -3.90
C TRP A 39 -4.59 -13.09 -3.85
N ALA A 40 -3.29 -12.92 -3.62
CA ALA A 40 -2.64 -11.62 -3.60
C ALA A 40 -2.76 -10.86 -4.94
N PHE A 41 -2.61 -11.56 -6.08
CA PHE A 41 -2.80 -10.95 -7.40
C PHE A 41 -4.27 -10.59 -7.64
N LEU A 42 -5.20 -11.47 -7.23
CA LEU A 42 -6.63 -11.22 -7.34
C LEU A 42 -7.05 -9.99 -6.54
N PHE A 43 -6.63 -9.87 -5.28
CA PHE A 43 -6.93 -8.70 -4.45
C PHE A 43 -6.31 -7.42 -5.03
N THR A 44 -5.09 -7.49 -5.56
CA THR A 44 -4.45 -6.33 -6.21
C THR A 44 -5.23 -5.89 -7.45
N PHE A 45 -5.70 -6.83 -8.27
CA PHE A 45 -6.51 -6.53 -9.45
C PHE A 45 -7.89 -5.95 -9.08
N VAL A 46 -8.54 -6.50 -8.05
CA VAL A 46 -9.81 -5.97 -7.53
C VAL A 46 -9.64 -4.55 -6.97
N ILE A 47 -8.55 -4.28 -6.25
CA ILE A 47 -8.21 -2.92 -5.80
C ILE A 47 -8.05 -2.01 -7.00
N MET A 48 -7.34 -2.44 -8.06
CA MET A 48 -7.17 -1.64 -9.28
C MET A 48 -8.52 -1.27 -9.92
N SER A 49 -9.41 -2.25 -10.11
CA SER A 49 -10.70 -2.02 -10.76
C SER A 49 -11.61 -1.12 -9.92
N LEU A 50 -11.64 -1.32 -8.59
CA LEU A 50 -12.43 -0.49 -7.69
C LEU A 50 -11.89 0.94 -7.59
N ASN A 51 -10.56 1.13 -7.59
CA ASN A 51 -9.97 2.47 -7.62
C ASN A 51 -10.35 3.21 -8.91
N ALA A 52 -10.27 2.55 -10.06
CA ALA A 52 -10.70 3.14 -11.34
C ALA A 52 -12.19 3.55 -11.32
N LEU A 53 -13.06 2.70 -10.75
CA LEU A 53 -14.48 3.01 -10.56
C LEU A 53 -14.68 4.21 -9.63
N SER A 54 -13.94 4.27 -8.52
CA SER A 54 -14.03 5.37 -7.55
C SER A 54 -13.58 6.70 -8.14
N GLU A 55 -12.58 6.70 -9.03
CA GLU A 55 -12.11 7.90 -9.73
C GLU A 55 -13.15 8.38 -10.74
N TRP A 56 -13.75 7.45 -11.50
CA TRP A 56 -14.83 7.77 -12.40
C TRP A 56 -16.04 8.39 -11.69
N LEU A 57 -16.44 7.84 -10.53
CA LEU A 57 -17.48 8.42 -9.68
C LEU A 57 -17.09 9.81 -9.18
N THR A 58 -15.84 10.00 -8.77
CA THR A 58 -15.32 11.29 -8.28
C THR A 58 -15.44 12.37 -9.33
N ASN A 59 -15.10 12.06 -10.58
CA ASN A 59 -15.24 12.99 -11.70
C ASN A 59 -16.69 13.41 -11.92
N LYS A 60 -17.63 12.45 -11.93
CA LYS A 60 -19.06 12.73 -12.10
C LYS A 60 -19.62 13.55 -10.95
N ILE A 61 -19.25 13.22 -9.72
CA ILE A 61 -19.67 13.95 -8.52
C ILE A 61 -19.16 15.40 -8.56
N GLY A 62 -17.95 15.64 -9.06
CA GLY A 62 -17.39 16.99 -9.18
C GLY A 62 -18.17 17.94 -10.11
N LEU A 63 -18.97 17.41 -11.04
CA LEU A 63 -19.77 18.22 -11.97
C LEU A 63 -21.14 18.63 -11.40
N TYR A 64 -21.69 17.87 -10.45
CA TYR A 64 -23.03 18.11 -9.91
C TYR A 64 -23.17 19.41 -9.10
N PRO A 65 -22.22 19.85 -8.27
CA PRO A 65 -22.31 21.14 -7.59
C PRO A 65 -22.50 22.30 -8.58
N GLY A 66 -21.77 22.31 -9.69
CA GLY A 66 -21.93 23.34 -10.73
C GLY A 66 -23.33 23.33 -11.36
N GLN A 67 -23.87 22.15 -11.65
CA GLN A 67 -25.24 22.00 -12.16
C GLN A 67 -26.29 22.42 -11.14
N MET A 68 -26.10 22.06 -9.87
CA MET A 68 -26.97 22.50 -8.77
C MET A 68 -27.02 24.02 -8.65
N TYR A 69 -25.87 24.70 -8.71
CA TYR A 69 -25.83 26.17 -8.68
C TYR A 69 -26.57 26.78 -9.87
N GLY A 70 -26.38 26.24 -11.08
CA GLY A 70 -27.08 26.71 -12.27
C GLY A 70 -28.61 26.64 -12.15
N VAL A 71 -29.12 25.50 -11.67
CA VAL A 71 -30.57 25.28 -11.47
C VAL A 71 -31.13 26.12 -10.32
N LEU A 72 -30.33 26.33 -9.27
CA LEU A 72 -30.70 27.19 -8.15
C LEU A 72 -30.85 28.65 -8.59
N LEU A 73 -29.96 29.14 -9.46
CA LEU A 73 -30.08 30.47 -10.07
C LEU A 73 -31.30 30.58 -10.99
N ALA A 74 -31.63 29.50 -11.72
CA ALA A 74 -32.81 29.44 -12.59
C ALA A 74 -34.14 29.32 -11.81
N LYS A 75 -34.10 29.14 -10.48
CA LYS A 75 -35.27 28.94 -9.60
C LYS A 75 -36.16 27.74 -9.98
N ASP A 76 -35.60 26.72 -10.63
CA ASP A 76 -36.33 25.47 -10.89
C ASP A 76 -36.19 24.49 -9.72
N TYR A 77 -37.26 24.37 -8.93
CA TYR A 77 -37.28 23.52 -7.74
C TYR A 77 -37.34 22.02 -8.08
N HIS A 78 -37.99 21.64 -9.17
CA HIS A 78 -38.18 20.23 -9.51
C HIS A 78 -36.85 19.63 -10.00
N GLU A 79 -36.15 20.36 -10.86
CA GLU A 79 -34.86 19.93 -11.38
C GLU A 79 -33.77 19.92 -10.28
N PHE A 80 -33.85 20.84 -9.31
CA PHE A 80 -32.95 20.87 -8.15
C PHE A 80 -33.02 19.58 -7.34
N TRP A 81 -34.22 19.14 -6.96
CA TRP A 81 -34.40 17.92 -6.16
C TRP A 81 -33.94 16.67 -6.92
N HIS A 82 -34.16 16.61 -8.23
CA HIS A 82 -33.69 15.51 -9.05
C HIS A 82 -32.16 15.40 -9.07
N ILE A 83 -31.45 16.52 -9.25
CA ILE A 83 -29.98 16.57 -9.20
C ILE A 83 -29.48 16.25 -7.77
N PHE A 84 -30.18 16.73 -6.74
CA PHE A 84 -29.82 16.49 -5.33
C PHE A 84 -29.88 15.02 -4.94
N ILE A 85 -30.98 14.34 -5.25
CA ILE A 85 -31.15 12.92 -4.95
C ILE A 85 -30.12 12.09 -5.75
N LYS A 86 -29.95 12.40 -7.03
CA LYS A 86 -28.97 11.73 -7.89
C LYS A 86 -27.53 11.90 -7.37
N GLY A 87 -27.14 13.12 -7.00
CA GLY A 87 -25.84 13.43 -6.42
C GLY A 87 -25.59 12.70 -5.10
N THR A 88 -26.60 12.68 -4.22
CA THR A 88 -26.55 11.96 -2.94
C THR A 88 -26.34 10.46 -3.15
N PHE A 89 -27.09 9.84 -4.07
CA PHE A 89 -26.94 8.41 -4.37
C PHE A 89 -25.55 8.07 -4.92
N MET A 90 -25.01 8.92 -5.81
CA MET A 90 -23.64 8.73 -6.31
C MET A 90 -22.59 8.89 -5.21
N TYR A 91 -22.80 9.81 -4.26
CA TYR A 91 -21.89 9.97 -3.12
C TYR A 91 -21.90 8.75 -2.21
N ILE A 92 -23.08 8.18 -1.91
CA ILE A 92 -23.22 6.92 -1.17
C ILE A 92 -22.50 5.77 -1.91
N ALA A 93 -22.66 5.68 -3.24
CA ALA A 93 -21.95 4.68 -4.03
C ALA A 93 -20.43 4.85 -3.95
N LYS A 94 -19.93 6.09 -3.98
CA LYS A 94 -18.50 6.41 -3.83
C LYS A 94 -17.96 5.99 -2.46
N THR A 95 -18.65 6.34 -1.37
CA THR A 95 -18.22 5.97 -0.02
C THR A 95 -18.25 4.45 0.17
N GLY A 96 -19.25 3.77 -0.39
CA GLY A 96 -19.30 2.31 -0.47
C GLY A 96 -18.10 1.71 -1.19
N CYS A 97 -17.75 2.24 -2.36
CA CYS A 97 -16.55 1.80 -3.10
C CYS A 97 -15.28 1.98 -2.27
N LEU A 98 -15.12 3.12 -1.60
CA LEU A 98 -13.96 3.40 -0.74
C LEU A 98 -13.88 2.41 0.44
N ALA A 99 -15.01 2.07 1.06
CA ALA A 99 -15.05 1.07 2.12
C ALA A 99 -14.62 -0.32 1.61
N ILE A 100 -15.08 -0.73 0.42
CA ILE A 100 -14.69 -2.00 -0.19
C ILE A 100 -13.20 -2.01 -0.54
N ILE A 101 -12.66 -0.92 -1.14
CA ILE A 101 -11.23 -0.78 -1.42
C ILE A 101 -10.43 -0.97 -0.13
N THR A 102 -10.81 -0.27 0.94
CA THR A 102 -10.15 -0.36 2.24
C THR A 102 -10.18 -1.80 2.76
N PHE A 103 -11.33 -2.46 2.71
CA PHE A 103 -11.49 -3.85 3.13
C PHE A 103 -10.60 -4.81 2.33
N VAL A 104 -10.56 -4.69 1.00
CA VAL A 104 -9.71 -5.55 0.15
C VAL A 104 -8.22 -5.26 0.39
N SER A 105 -7.83 -4.01 0.67
CA SER A 105 -6.46 -3.67 1.07
C SER A 105 -6.04 -4.36 2.38
N TRP A 106 -6.95 -4.49 3.36
CA TRP A 106 -6.69 -5.26 4.57
C TRP A 106 -6.51 -6.76 4.27
N LEU A 107 -7.31 -7.33 3.38
CA LEU A 107 -7.15 -8.72 2.94
C LEU A 107 -5.80 -8.94 2.23
N LEU A 108 -5.40 -7.99 1.39
CA LEU A 108 -4.11 -8.01 0.71
C LEU A 108 -2.95 -7.95 1.73
N TYR A 109 -3.05 -7.08 2.74
CA TYR A 109 -2.09 -7.01 3.84
C TYR A 109 -1.90 -8.38 4.53
N VAL A 110 -3.00 -9.05 4.90
CA VAL A 110 -2.95 -10.36 5.56
C VAL A 110 -2.30 -11.41 4.65
N SER A 111 -2.63 -11.39 3.36
CA SER A 111 -2.04 -12.30 2.36
C SER A 111 -0.53 -12.08 2.22
N PHE A 112 -0.08 -10.83 2.12
CA PHE A 112 1.35 -10.48 2.06
C PHE A 112 2.10 -10.89 3.32
N ARG A 113 1.55 -10.59 4.50
CA ARG A 113 2.17 -11.00 5.77
C ARG A 113 2.37 -12.50 5.81
N ARG A 114 1.35 -13.30 5.46
CA ARG A 114 1.45 -14.76 5.43
C ARG A 114 2.55 -15.25 4.49
N ASN A 115 2.62 -14.69 3.28
CA ASN A 115 3.58 -15.10 2.25
C ASN A 115 5.03 -14.75 2.64
N VAL A 116 5.23 -13.51 3.09
CA VAL A 116 6.55 -12.98 3.43
C VAL A 116 7.10 -13.65 4.69
N VAL A 117 6.29 -13.73 5.76
CA VAL A 117 6.71 -14.37 7.02
C VAL A 117 7.02 -15.84 6.79
N SER A 118 6.15 -16.59 6.10
CA SER A 118 6.41 -18.01 5.80
C SER A 118 7.70 -18.22 4.99
N SER A 119 7.98 -17.34 4.04
CA SER A 119 9.17 -17.43 3.19
C SER A 119 10.45 -17.05 3.94
N LEU A 120 10.39 -16.02 4.80
CA LEU A 120 11.50 -15.63 5.67
C LEU A 120 11.79 -16.69 6.73
N GLN A 121 10.75 -17.21 7.39
CA GLN A 121 10.90 -18.23 8.42
C GLN A 121 11.49 -19.52 7.85
N ARG A 122 11.07 -19.95 6.64
CA ARG A 122 11.70 -21.08 5.93
C ARG A 122 13.18 -20.85 5.64
N ARG A 123 13.59 -19.61 5.31
CA ARG A 123 14.99 -19.26 5.07
C ARG A 123 15.80 -19.19 6.37
N TYR A 124 15.19 -18.69 7.45
CA TYR A 124 15.81 -18.56 8.77
C TYR A 124 16.18 -19.91 9.39
N PHE A 125 15.29 -20.90 9.28
CA PHE A 125 15.56 -22.26 9.77
C PHE A 125 16.36 -23.14 8.81
N ARG A 126 16.64 -22.68 7.59
CA ARG A 126 17.41 -23.46 6.62
C ARG A 126 18.90 -23.40 6.97
N ASN A 127 19.59 -24.54 6.87
CA ASN A 127 21.06 -24.62 6.97
C ASN A 127 21.65 -24.00 8.25
N ASN A 128 20.96 -24.13 9.39
CA ASN A 128 21.35 -23.58 10.70
C ASN A 128 21.68 -22.07 10.66
N ILE A 129 21.03 -21.32 9.76
CA ILE A 129 21.23 -19.88 9.62
C ILE A 129 20.87 -19.14 10.92
N TYR A 130 19.84 -19.58 11.64
CA TYR A 130 19.49 -19.04 12.96
C TYR A 130 20.69 -19.03 13.93
N TYR A 131 21.50 -20.10 13.95
CA TYR A 131 22.68 -20.20 14.81
C TYR A 131 23.80 -19.29 14.30
N ARG A 132 24.01 -19.23 12.98
CA ARG A 132 25.00 -18.35 12.38
C ARG A 132 24.72 -16.89 12.69
N ILE A 133 23.47 -16.44 12.54
CA ILE A 133 23.06 -15.05 12.77
C ILE A 133 23.09 -14.70 14.26
N ASN A 134 22.67 -15.60 15.16
CA ASN A 134 22.60 -15.29 16.60
C ASN A 134 23.93 -15.50 17.34
N CYS A 135 24.78 -16.44 16.91
CA CYS A 135 25.95 -16.89 17.68
C CYS A 135 27.29 -16.68 16.98
N VAL A 136 27.33 -16.54 15.65
CA VAL A 136 28.59 -16.50 14.86
C VAL A 136 28.82 -15.13 14.20
N ASP A 137 27.78 -14.50 13.66
CA ASP A 137 27.83 -13.16 13.07
C ASP A 137 27.60 -12.09 14.15
N GLY A 138 28.67 -11.46 14.62
CA GLY A 138 28.59 -10.30 15.53
C GLY A 138 28.28 -8.96 14.84
N GLU A 139 28.21 -8.92 13.50
CA GLU A 139 28.32 -7.67 12.72
C GLU A 139 27.13 -7.37 11.77
N GLY A 140 26.16 -8.27 11.61
CA GLY A 140 25.23 -8.17 10.46
C GLY A 140 23.80 -7.68 10.75
N ILE A 141 23.10 -8.35 11.67
CA ILE A 141 21.64 -8.24 11.81
C ILE A 141 21.28 -8.28 13.29
N ASP A 142 20.95 -7.12 13.85
CA ASP A 142 20.45 -7.03 15.23
C ASP A 142 18.98 -7.48 15.32
N ASN A 143 18.69 -8.29 16.34
CA ASN A 143 17.38 -8.84 16.69
C ASN A 143 16.56 -9.40 15.49
N PRO A 144 17.02 -10.49 14.85
CA PRO A 144 16.41 -11.01 13.62
C PRO A 144 14.94 -11.40 13.81
N ASP A 145 14.58 -11.91 14.99
CA ASP A 145 13.22 -12.32 15.32
C ASP A 145 12.27 -11.11 15.33
N GLN A 146 12.72 -9.98 15.87
CA GLN A 146 11.98 -8.72 15.87
C GLN A 146 11.83 -8.16 14.46
N ARG A 147 12.87 -8.25 13.62
CA ARG A 147 12.81 -7.81 12.22
C ARG A 147 11.81 -8.63 11.40
N ILE A 148 11.81 -9.95 11.58
CA ILE A 148 10.89 -10.86 10.85
C ILE A 148 9.43 -10.63 11.26
N THR A 149 9.17 -10.28 12.52
CA THR A 149 7.81 -10.08 13.03
C THR A 149 7.32 -8.64 12.85
N GLN A 150 8.03 -7.66 13.39
CA GLN A 150 7.58 -6.27 13.45
C GLN A 150 7.84 -5.50 12.16
N ASP A 151 9.04 -5.60 11.60
CA ASP A 151 9.40 -4.77 10.44
C ASP A 151 8.69 -5.28 9.18
N VAL A 152 8.61 -6.60 9.01
CA VAL A 152 7.79 -7.21 7.94
C VAL A 152 6.33 -6.79 8.04
N GLU A 153 5.75 -6.83 9.25
CA GLU A 153 4.37 -6.42 9.46
C GLU A 153 4.15 -4.96 9.04
N ARG A 154 5.02 -4.04 9.50
CA ARG A 154 4.94 -2.62 9.11
C ARG A 154 5.12 -2.41 7.61
N VAL A 155 6.05 -3.12 6.98
CA VAL A 155 6.27 -3.00 5.53
C VAL A 155 5.05 -3.52 4.76
N CYS A 156 4.51 -4.69 5.11
CA CYS A 156 3.33 -5.26 4.48
C CYS A 156 2.11 -4.33 4.62
N ASP A 157 1.88 -3.79 5.81
CA ASP A 157 0.78 -2.86 6.08
C ASP A 157 0.89 -1.59 5.23
N ARG A 158 2.05 -0.91 5.29
CA ARG A 158 2.29 0.32 4.53
C ARG A 158 2.18 0.09 3.03
N LEU A 159 2.74 -1.02 2.55
CA LEU A 159 2.76 -1.35 1.13
C LEU A 159 1.36 -1.69 0.60
N ALA A 160 0.61 -2.55 1.30
CA ALA A 160 -0.73 -2.96 0.87
C ALA A 160 -1.79 -1.86 1.02
N VAL A 161 -1.77 -1.10 2.12
CA VAL A 161 -2.85 -0.15 2.43
C VAL A 161 -2.62 1.22 1.79
N ASN A 162 -1.38 1.70 1.75
CA ASN A 162 -1.09 3.07 1.29
C ASN A 162 -0.43 3.10 -0.08
N ILE A 163 0.62 2.31 -0.30
CA ILE A 163 1.44 2.45 -1.50
C ILE A 163 0.74 1.85 -2.72
N ILE A 164 0.22 0.62 -2.62
CA ILE A 164 -0.40 -0.08 -3.76
C ILE A 164 -1.58 0.71 -4.35
N PRO A 165 -2.60 1.14 -3.58
CA PRO A 165 -3.74 1.87 -4.16
C PRO A 165 -3.32 3.16 -4.87
N ILE A 166 -2.40 3.92 -4.28
CA ILE A 166 -1.88 5.17 -4.86
C ILE A 166 -1.05 4.90 -6.12
N PHE A 167 -0.19 3.89 -6.08
CA PHE A 167 0.67 3.54 -7.21
C PHE A 167 -0.13 3.05 -8.42
N LEU A 168 -1.22 2.31 -8.19
CA LEU A 168 -2.08 1.85 -9.28
C LEU A 168 -3.02 2.95 -9.81
N SER A 169 -3.59 3.78 -8.93
CA SER A 169 -4.52 4.85 -9.34
C SER A 169 -3.83 6.09 -9.90
N GLY A 170 -2.65 6.45 -9.38
CA GLY A 170 -1.89 7.64 -9.75
C GLY A 170 -1.70 7.85 -11.26
N PRO A 171 -1.11 6.90 -12.01
CA PRO A 171 -0.92 7.07 -13.44
C PRO A 171 -2.25 7.17 -14.20
N PHE A 172 -3.30 6.46 -13.76
CA PHE A 172 -4.62 6.51 -14.38
C PHE A 172 -5.26 7.90 -14.21
N VAL A 173 -5.21 8.45 -13.00
CA VAL A 173 -5.66 9.82 -12.68
C VAL A 173 -4.90 10.83 -13.54
N ILE A 174 -3.57 10.77 -13.54
CA ILE A 174 -2.73 11.71 -14.30
C ILE A 174 -3.05 11.64 -15.79
N ALA A 175 -3.11 10.44 -16.38
CA ALA A 175 -3.40 10.27 -17.80
C ALA A 175 -4.80 10.81 -18.16
N TYR A 176 -5.79 10.50 -17.34
CA TYR A 176 -7.16 10.93 -17.56
C TYR A 176 -7.32 12.46 -17.46
N TYR A 177 -6.76 13.10 -16.45
CA TYR A 177 -6.82 14.56 -16.32
C TYR A 177 -6.00 15.27 -17.41
N THR A 178 -4.84 14.72 -17.78
CA THR A 178 -4.04 15.23 -18.91
C THR A 178 -4.85 15.21 -20.21
N TYR A 179 -5.55 14.10 -20.48
CA TYR A 179 -6.43 13.98 -21.64
C TYR A 179 -7.58 15.01 -21.60
N LYS A 180 -8.23 15.15 -20.44
CA LYS A 180 -9.34 16.11 -20.27
C LYS A 180 -8.89 17.56 -20.48
N THR A 181 -7.69 17.92 -20.03
CA THR A 181 -7.09 19.24 -20.27
C THR A 181 -6.77 19.47 -21.74
N TYR A 182 -6.32 18.46 -22.47
CA TYR A 182 -6.07 18.60 -23.91
C TYR A 182 -7.34 18.79 -24.73
N GLN A 183 -8.47 18.24 -24.25
CA GLN A 183 -9.76 18.30 -24.95
C GLN A 183 -10.59 19.55 -24.62
N THR A 184 -10.20 20.33 -23.61
CA THR A 184 -10.85 21.59 -23.19
C THR A 184 -10.15 22.77 -23.84
#